data_AF-A0A8D8S933-F1
#
_entry.id   AF-A0A8D8S933-F1
#
_cell.length_a   1.000
_cell.length_b   1.000
_cell.length_c   1.000
_cell.angle_alpha   90.00
_cell.angle_beta   90.00
_cell.angle_gamma   90.00
#
_symmetry.space_group_name_H-M   'P 1'
#
loop_
_entity.id
_entity.type
_entity.pdbx_description
1 polymer ?
#
loop_
_entity_poly.entity_id
_entity_poly.type
_entity_poly.pdbx_seq_one_letter_code
_entity_poly.pdbx_strand_id
1 'polypeptide(L)'
;MDALGQEISVFSSYLLTEVLKPIARGLATVNIVNILNYVQIQVEFKSGPGLTAQSRSVQEYSVIIENLIMLFNTLYSYLHFHLDPEVNHETFDETHNIASFYTEMGSIIAEPFVTDLTQSCLNDAIPTTPCKTGVLDNFLELVQNFEMILKDTGFLSVDQSSPFGDFKKENMNTMMINKKCTMYLEQARGIMKKPLQVMKQVEPRDVSDLKNATLNRKIAEAIQDEGQDPNNSLCVNLFQFPKCFVSESTLELLDLTQALLADLCTQQDTVCNKLCHTLLNIFIMYCDVVPLYHQKLLDKTPEVSALLHNNCMYVAHHLCTLSDTYREQVAKSQQTAD
;
A
#
# COMPACT_ATOMS: atom_id res chain seq x y z
N MET A 1 -9.82 -35.68 -22.05
CA MET A 1 -10.39 -34.45 -22.62
C MET A 1 -10.78 -34.78 -24.03
N ASP A 2 -12.05 -34.56 -24.36
CA ASP A 2 -12.54 -34.50 -25.73
C ASP A 2 -11.79 -33.42 -26.52
N ALA A 3 -11.85 -33.48 -27.86
CA ALA A 3 -11.20 -32.50 -28.72
C ALA A 3 -11.66 -31.06 -28.43
N LEU A 4 -12.94 -30.89 -28.08
CA LEU A 4 -13.54 -29.61 -27.71
C LEU A 4 -12.94 -29.03 -26.43
N GLY A 5 -12.79 -29.82 -25.36
CA GLY A 5 -12.17 -29.36 -24.12
C GLY A 5 -10.70 -28.93 -24.30
N GLN A 6 -9.96 -29.57 -25.21
CA GLN A 6 -8.61 -29.12 -25.57
C GLN A 6 -8.63 -27.76 -26.28
N GLU A 7 -9.55 -27.55 -27.23
CA GLU A 7 -9.70 -26.26 -27.93
C GLU A 7 -10.11 -25.13 -26.96
N ILE A 8 -11.04 -25.40 -26.04
CA ILE A 8 -11.45 -24.46 -24.99
C ILE A 8 -10.25 -24.10 -24.11
N SER A 9 -9.42 -25.08 -23.72
CA SER A 9 -8.24 -24.84 -22.91
C SER A 9 -7.19 -23.98 -23.62
N VAL A 10 -6.92 -24.24 -24.91
CA VAL A 10 -6.00 -23.43 -25.72
C VAL A 10 -6.51 -22.01 -25.87
N PHE A 11 -7.80 -21.83 -26.20
CA PHE A 11 -8.42 -20.52 -26.31
C PHE A 11 -8.36 -19.76 -24.98
N SER A 12 -8.75 -20.39 -23.88
CA SER A 12 -8.79 -19.77 -22.55
C SER A 12 -7.39 -19.33 -22.11
N SER A 13 -6.38 -20.17 -22.36
CA SER A 13 -4.98 -19.85 -22.04
C SER A 13 -4.49 -18.64 -22.83
N TYR A 14 -4.79 -18.59 -24.14
CA TYR A 14 -4.46 -17.44 -24.99
C TYR A 14 -5.17 -16.17 -24.53
N LEU A 15 -6.48 -16.26 -24.23
CA LEU A 15 -7.25 -15.13 -23.71
C LEU A 15 -6.65 -14.60 -22.41
N LEU A 16 -6.24 -15.48 -21.50
CA LEU A 16 -5.61 -15.09 -20.25
C LEU A 16 -4.27 -14.38 -20.46
N THR A 17 -3.36 -14.95 -21.25
CA THR A 17 -1.98 -14.45 -21.36
C THR A 17 -1.86 -13.25 -22.28
N GLU A 18 -2.52 -13.28 -23.43
CA GLU A 18 -2.34 -12.29 -24.50
C GLU A 18 -3.33 -11.12 -24.41
N VAL A 19 -4.43 -11.28 -23.65
CA VAL A 19 -5.50 -10.27 -23.58
C VAL A 19 -5.74 -9.82 -22.14
N LEU A 20 -6.22 -10.70 -21.26
CA LEU A 20 -6.67 -10.33 -19.93
C LEU A 20 -5.56 -9.77 -19.04
N LYS A 21 -4.40 -10.44 -18.97
CA LYS A 21 -3.25 -9.97 -18.17
C LYS A 21 -2.70 -8.61 -18.64
N PRO A 22 -2.45 -8.39 -19.95
CA PRO A 22 -2.05 -7.07 -20.44
C PRO A 22 -3.04 -5.96 -20.09
N ILE A 23 -4.35 -6.20 -20.19
CA ILE A 23 -5.38 -5.22 -19.81
C ILE A 23 -5.35 -4.97 -18.30
N ALA A 24 -5.35 -6.03 -17.48
CA ALA A 24 -5.32 -5.94 -16.02
C ALA A 24 -4.10 -5.17 -15.50
N ARG A 25 -2.95 -5.30 -16.17
CA ARG A 25 -1.71 -4.58 -15.84
C ARG A 25 -1.67 -3.15 -16.39
N GLY A 26 -2.72 -2.70 -17.08
CA GLY A 26 -2.82 -1.39 -17.71
C GLY A 26 -1.93 -1.20 -18.93
N LEU A 27 -1.44 -2.29 -19.53
CA LEU A 27 -0.53 -2.32 -20.69
C LEU A 27 -1.28 -2.33 -22.02
N ALA A 28 -2.55 -2.72 -22.01
CA ALA A 28 -3.39 -2.74 -23.19
C ALA A 28 -4.76 -2.13 -22.93
N THR A 29 -5.40 -1.65 -24.00
CA THR A 29 -6.80 -1.20 -24.00
C THR A 29 -7.59 -2.00 -25.02
N VAL A 30 -8.89 -2.12 -24.79
CA VAL A 30 -9.80 -2.85 -25.69
C VAL A 30 -10.66 -1.86 -26.44
N ASN A 31 -10.76 -2.04 -27.75
CA ASN A 31 -11.73 -1.36 -28.60
C ASN A 31 -12.56 -2.40 -29.35
N ILE A 32 -13.87 -2.20 -29.38
CA ILE A 32 -14.82 -3.18 -29.93
C ILE A 32 -15.54 -2.54 -31.10
N VAL A 33 -15.34 -3.11 -32.29
CA VAL A 33 -15.91 -2.63 -33.53
C VAL A 33 -16.89 -3.67 -34.05
N ASN A 34 -18.18 -3.30 -34.09
CA ASN A 34 -19.23 -4.10 -34.70
C ASN A 34 -19.19 -3.89 -36.21
N ILE A 35 -18.86 -4.95 -36.96
CA ILE A 35 -18.87 -4.99 -38.41
C ILE A 35 -20.04 -5.89 -38.84
N LEU A 36 -20.60 -5.66 -40.02
CA LEU A 36 -21.88 -6.26 -40.49
C LEU A 36 -22.10 -7.73 -40.11
N ASN A 37 -21.06 -8.58 -40.22
CA ASN A 37 -21.18 -10.03 -40.03
C ASN A 37 -20.28 -10.59 -38.91
N TYR A 38 -19.50 -9.75 -38.22
CA TYR A 38 -18.61 -10.19 -37.15
C TYR A 38 -18.26 -9.04 -36.23
N VAL A 39 -17.89 -9.37 -34.99
CA VAL A 39 -17.33 -8.40 -34.05
C VAL A 39 -15.82 -8.51 -34.04
N GLN A 40 -15.18 -7.35 -34.15
CA GLN A 40 -13.74 -7.23 -34.06
C GLN A 40 -13.37 -6.66 -32.69
N ILE A 41 -12.70 -7.48 -31.88
CA ILE A 41 -12.08 -7.06 -30.61
C ILE A 41 -10.62 -6.67 -30.94
N GLN A 42 -10.30 -5.40 -30.84
CA GLN A 42 -8.96 -4.86 -31.03
C GLN A 42 -8.31 -4.62 -29.67
N VAL A 43 -7.15 -5.24 -29.44
CA VAL A 43 -6.34 -5.06 -28.23
C VAL A 43 -5.14 -4.20 -28.60
N GLU A 44 -5.13 -2.96 -28.13
CA GLU A 44 -4.08 -1.98 -28.42
C GLU A 44 -3.08 -1.93 -27.28
N PHE A 45 -1.83 -2.30 -27.56
CA PHE A 45 -0.74 -2.27 -26.57
C PHE A 45 -0.10 -0.89 -26.50
N LYS A 46 0.04 -0.36 -25.29
CA LYS A 46 0.71 0.93 -25.05
C LYS A 46 2.22 0.77 -25.23
N SER A 47 2.80 1.47 -26.20
CA SER A 47 4.26 1.56 -26.40
C SER A 47 4.83 2.85 -25.81
N GLY A 48 5.73 2.76 -24.81
CA GLY A 48 6.42 3.92 -24.26
C GLY A 48 7.60 3.56 -23.33
N PRO A 49 8.68 4.36 -23.29
CA PRO A 49 9.89 4.11 -22.49
C PRO A 49 9.72 4.42 -20.99
N GLY A 50 8.54 4.12 -20.43
CA GLY A 50 8.13 4.49 -19.07
C GLY A 50 7.26 3.44 -18.38
N LEU A 51 7.37 2.16 -18.76
CA LEU A 51 6.68 1.03 -18.10
C LEU A 51 7.16 0.76 -16.66
N THR A 52 8.01 1.63 -16.11
CA THR A 52 8.33 1.65 -14.68
C THR A 52 7.14 2.21 -13.91
N ALA A 53 6.72 1.50 -12.87
CA ALA A 53 5.68 1.83 -11.90
C ALA A 53 5.53 3.33 -11.59
N GLN A 54 4.86 4.07 -12.47
CA GLN A 54 4.32 5.38 -12.17
C GLN A 54 2.99 5.13 -11.46
N SER A 55 2.82 5.76 -10.30
CA SER A 55 1.58 5.67 -9.54
C SER A 55 0.43 6.19 -10.39
N ARG A 56 -0.39 5.27 -10.91
CA ARG A 56 -1.62 5.62 -11.65
C ARG A 56 -2.63 6.22 -10.69
N SER A 57 -3.46 7.12 -11.21
CA SER A 57 -4.64 7.62 -10.53
C SER A 57 -5.71 6.53 -10.40
N VAL A 58 -6.59 6.65 -9.41
CA VAL A 58 -7.73 5.72 -9.24
C VAL A 58 -8.59 5.67 -10.51
N GLN A 59 -8.77 6.79 -11.21
CA GLN A 59 -9.52 6.86 -12.46
C GLN A 59 -8.90 6.02 -13.57
N GLU A 60 -7.58 5.95 -13.65
CA GLU A 60 -6.92 5.10 -14.65
C GLU A 60 -7.15 3.61 -14.37
N TYR A 61 -7.26 3.22 -13.09
CA TYR A 61 -7.68 1.86 -12.72
C TYR A 61 -9.16 1.62 -13.00
N SER A 62 -10.03 2.63 -12.87
CA SER A 62 -11.44 2.53 -13.30
C SER A 62 -11.53 2.17 -14.79
N VAL A 63 -10.75 2.82 -15.65
CA VAL A 63 -10.71 2.53 -17.09
C VAL A 63 -10.29 1.09 -17.38
N ILE A 64 -9.40 0.51 -16.57
CA ILE A 64 -9.01 -0.91 -16.70
C ILE A 64 -10.21 -1.82 -16.45
N ILE A 65 -10.97 -1.58 -15.38
CA ILE A 65 -12.17 -2.38 -15.07
C ILE A 65 -13.27 -2.17 -16.11
N GLU A 66 -13.47 -0.95 -16.61
CA GLU A 66 -14.41 -0.66 -17.71
C GLU A 66 -14.06 -1.43 -18.99
N ASN A 67 -12.78 -1.48 -19.36
CA ASN A 67 -12.33 -2.28 -20.51
C ASN A 67 -12.59 -3.77 -20.32
N LEU A 68 -12.37 -4.29 -19.11
CA LEU A 68 -12.66 -5.68 -18.77
C LEU A 68 -14.16 -5.96 -18.83
N ILE A 69 -15.01 -5.09 -18.26
CA ILE A 69 -16.47 -5.20 -18.36
C ILE A 69 -16.90 -5.24 -19.82
N MET A 70 -16.39 -4.32 -20.65
CA MET A 70 -16.72 -4.25 -22.07
C MET A 70 -16.33 -5.52 -22.82
N LEU A 71 -15.13 -6.04 -22.54
CA LEU A 71 -14.62 -7.28 -23.12
C LEU A 71 -15.49 -8.48 -22.72
N PHE A 72 -15.74 -8.65 -21.42
CA PHE A 72 -16.51 -9.79 -20.91
C PHE A 72 -17.96 -9.79 -21.42
N ASN A 73 -18.62 -8.63 -21.46
CA ASN A 73 -19.98 -8.51 -22.01
C ASN A 73 -20.03 -8.85 -23.51
N THR A 74 -19.02 -8.42 -24.26
CA THR A 74 -18.93 -8.71 -25.70
C THR A 74 -18.68 -10.19 -25.92
N LEU A 75 -17.68 -10.76 -25.25
CA LEU A 75 -17.40 -12.19 -25.35
C LEU A 75 -18.64 -13.02 -24.97
N TYR A 76 -19.43 -12.60 -23.98
CA TYR A 76 -20.61 -13.32 -23.55
C TYR A 76 -21.70 -13.28 -24.62
N SER A 77 -21.90 -12.12 -25.24
CA SER A 77 -22.90 -11.93 -26.30
C SER A 77 -22.67 -12.82 -27.54
N TYR A 78 -21.42 -13.26 -27.79
CA TYR A 78 -21.07 -14.04 -28.99
C TYR A 78 -20.59 -15.47 -28.70
N LEU A 79 -20.10 -15.76 -27.49
CA LEU A 79 -19.51 -17.04 -27.12
C LEU A 79 -20.27 -17.74 -25.98
N HIS A 80 -21.43 -17.25 -25.56
CA HIS A 80 -22.27 -17.97 -24.62
C HIS A 80 -23.10 -19.04 -25.34
N PHE A 81 -22.68 -20.30 -25.20
CA PHE A 81 -23.42 -21.47 -25.67
C PHE A 81 -23.24 -22.64 -24.69
N HIS A 82 -24.24 -23.55 -24.65
CA HIS A 82 -24.18 -24.77 -23.85
C HIS A 82 -23.31 -25.84 -24.52
N LEU A 83 -22.53 -26.55 -23.73
CA LEU A 83 -21.63 -27.62 -24.18
C LEU A 83 -22.33 -28.99 -24.23
N ASP A 84 -23.46 -29.14 -23.55
CA ASP A 84 -24.28 -30.36 -23.57
C ASP A 84 -25.60 -30.13 -24.32
N PRO A 85 -25.76 -30.69 -25.54
CA PRO A 85 -26.98 -30.55 -26.33
C PRO A 85 -28.12 -31.50 -25.90
N GLU A 86 -27.89 -32.47 -25.01
CA GLU A 86 -28.89 -33.50 -24.64
C GLU A 86 -29.77 -33.13 -23.45
N VAL A 87 -29.55 -31.98 -22.80
CA VAL A 87 -30.43 -31.46 -21.75
C VAL A 87 -31.70 -30.89 -22.40
N ASN A 88 -32.65 -31.78 -22.68
CA ASN A 88 -34.02 -31.42 -23.08
C ASN A 88 -34.62 -30.45 -22.05
N HIS A 89 -35.20 -29.35 -22.53
CA HIS A 89 -35.88 -28.28 -21.79
C HIS A 89 -37.05 -28.72 -20.86
N GLU A 90 -37.26 -30.02 -20.61
CA GLU A 90 -38.44 -30.55 -19.91
C GLU A 90 -38.20 -30.88 -18.42
N THR A 91 -36.96 -30.88 -17.94
CA THR A 91 -36.65 -31.01 -16.51
C THR A 91 -35.73 -29.89 -16.07
N PHE A 92 -36.32 -28.72 -15.81
CA PHE A 92 -35.70 -27.67 -15.00
C PHE A 92 -35.58 -28.20 -13.56
N ASP A 93 -34.50 -28.91 -13.28
CA ASP A 93 -33.98 -29.03 -11.92
C ASP A 93 -33.02 -27.86 -11.73
N GLU A 94 -33.39 -26.90 -10.87
CA GLU A 94 -32.61 -25.68 -10.56
C GLU A 94 -31.18 -25.97 -10.04
N THR A 95 -30.84 -27.25 -9.84
CA THR A 95 -29.54 -27.70 -9.34
C THR A 95 -28.55 -28.21 -10.39
N HIS A 96 -28.98 -28.45 -11.64
CA HIS A 96 -28.06 -28.86 -12.71
C HIS A 96 -27.51 -27.63 -13.43
N ASN A 97 -26.32 -27.18 -13.00
CA ASN A 97 -25.57 -26.11 -13.66
C ASN A 97 -25.16 -26.59 -15.06
N ILE A 98 -25.93 -26.25 -16.09
CA ILE A 98 -25.66 -26.69 -17.47
C ILE A 98 -24.29 -26.13 -17.87
N ALA A 99 -23.35 -27.02 -18.16
CA ALA A 99 -22.01 -26.63 -18.57
C ALA A 99 -22.09 -25.75 -19.84
N SER A 100 -21.70 -24.50 -19.71
CA SER A 100 -21.55 -23.56 -20.81
C SER A 100 -20.07 -23.36 -21.14
N PHE A 101 -19.80 -22.82 -22.33
CA PHE A 101 -18.44 -22.40 -22.68
C PHE A 101 -17.83 -21.48 -21.62
N TYR A 102 -18.62 -20.58 -21.04
CA TYR A 102 -18.19 -19.64 -20.02
C TYR A 102 -17.83 -20.30 -18.68
N THR A 103 -18.61 -21.30 -18.25
CA THR A 103 -18.32 -22.05 -17.02
C THR A 103 -17.04 -22.88 -17.17
N GLU A 104 -16.81 -23.47 -18.35
CA GLU A 104 -15.58 -24.23 -18.64
C GLU A 104 -14.37 -23.31 -18.78
N MET A 105 -14.51 -22.16 -19.46
CA MET A 105 -13.45 -21.15 -19.51
C MET A 105 -13.11 -20.65 -18.11
N GLY A 106 -14.12 -20.34 -17.30
CA GLY A 106 -13.97 -19.92 -15.90
C GLY A 106 -13.20 -20.94 -15.05
N SER A 107 -13.52 -22.24 -15.18
CA SER A 107 -12.85 -23.31 -14.43
C SER A 107 -11.34 -23.40 -14.72
N ILE A 108 -10.91 -22.96 -15.91
CA ILE A 108 -9.51 -23.00 -16.36
C ILE A 108 -8.75 -21.74 -15.96
N ILE A 109 -9.34 -20.55 -16.11
CA ILE A 109 -8.60 -19.28 -16.04
C ILE A 109 -9.06 -18.28 -14.97
N ALA A 110 -10.16 -18.53 -14.25
CA ALA A 110 -10.69 -17.54 -13.29
C ALA A 110 -9.71 -17.25 -12.14
N GLU A 111 -9.17 -18.26 -11.47
CA GLU A 111 -8.22 -18.09 -10.36
C GLU A 111 -6.95 -17.31 -10.76
N PRO A 112 -6.21 -17.69 -11.83
CA PRO A 112 -5.01 -16.95 -12.21
C PRO A 112 -5.33 -15.54 -12.73
N PHE A 113 -6.52 -15.32 -13.31
CA PHE A 113 -6.97 -13.98 -13.71
C PHE A 113 -7.26 -13.10 -12.49
N VAL A 114 -8.08 -13.58 -11.55
CA VAL A 114 -8.44 -12.87 -10.31
C VAL A 114 -7.20 -12.51 -9.50
N THR A 115 -6.24 -13.43 -9.43
CA THR A 115 -4.97 -13.21 -8.72
C THR A 115 -4.16 -12.08 -9.38
N ASP A 116 -3.99 -12.12 -10.70
CA ASP A 116 -3.22 -11.10 -11.43
C ASP A 116 -3.90 -9.74 -11.39
N LEU A 117 -5.23 -9.69 -11.52
CA LEU A 117 -6.03 -8.47 -11.43
C LEU A 117 -5.94 -7.84 -10.04
N THR A 118 -6.06 -8.66 -8.99
CA THR A 118 -5.93 -8.19 -7.61
C THR A 118 -4.55 -7.57 -7.36
N GLN A 119 -3.49 -8.26 -7.78
CA GLN A 119 -2.11 -7.82 -7.55
C GLN A 119 -1.71 -6.61 -8.40
N SER A 120 -2.09 -6.59 -9.68
CA SER A 120 -1.59 -5.60 -10.65
C SER A 120 -2.50 -4.39 -10.87
N CYS A 121 -3.75 -4.46 -10.38
CA CYS A 121 -4.75 -3.41 -10.55
C CYS A 121 -5.37 -3.02 -9.21
N LEU A 122 -6.09 -3.93 -8.56
CA LEU A 122 -6.95 -3.56 -7.44
C LEU A 122 -6.17 -3.10 -6.21
N ASN A 123 -5.09 -3.81 -5.85
CA ASN A 123 -4.21 -3.43 -4.75
C ASN A 123 -3.52 -2.08 -5.01
N ASP A 124 -3.14 -1.84 -6.27
CA ASP A 124 -2.46 -0.60 -6.66
C ASP A 124 -3.42 0.60 -6.72
N ALA A 125 -4.70 0.37 -7.02
CA ALA A 125 -5.75 1.39 -7.01
C ALA A 125 -6.06 1.97 -5.63
N ILE A 126 -5.72 1.25 -4.55
CA ILE A 126 -5.91 1.74 -3.18
C ILE A 126 -4.96 2.92 -2.95
N PRO A 127 -5.46 4.14 -2.70
CA PRO A 127 -4.60 5.29 -2.53
C PRO A 127 -3.90 5.27 -1.16
N THR A 128 -2.64 5.70 -1.12
CA THR A 128 -1.92 5.99 0.13
C THR A 128 -2.07 7.44 0.57
N THR A 129 -2.68 8.29 -0.23
CA THR A 129 -2.99 9.69 0.09
C THR A 129 -4.51 9.92 0.08
N PRO A 130 -5.02 10.93 0.78
CA PRO A 130 -6.44 11.27 0.72
C PRO A 130 -6.89 11.45 -0.74
N CYS A 131 -7.83 10.63 -1.19
CA CYS A 131 -8.49 10.79 -2.48
C CYS A 131 -9.82 11.52 -2.26
N LYS A 132 -10.34 12.19 -3.30
CA LYS A 132 -11.70 12.75 -3.25
C LYS A 132 -12.67 11.60 -2.98
N THR A 133 -13.47 11.74 -1.91
CA THR A 133 -14.32 10.67 -1.36
C THR A 133 -15.17 9.95 -2.42
N GLY A 134 -15.68 10.67 -3.43
CA GLY A 134 -16.50 10.05 -4.49
C GLY A 134 -15.74 9.27 -5.57
N VAL A 135 -14.45 9.55 -5.82
CA VAL A 135 -13.70 8.86 -6.89
C VAL A 135 -13.48 7.40 -6.54
N LEU A 136 -13.12 7.15 -5.28
CA LEU A 136 -12.85 5.81 -4.82
C LEU A 136 -14.14 5.01 -4.64
N ASP A 137 -15.20 5.64 -4.12
CA ASP A 137 -16.51 5.00 -4.00
C ASP A 137 -17.00 4.51 -5.37
N ASN A 138 -16.90 5.34 -6.42
CA ASN A 138 -17.26 4.94 -7.78
C ASN A 138 -16.41 3.77 -8.31
N PHE A 139 -15.10 3.76 -8.01
CA PHE A 139 -14.22 2.66 -8.39
C PHE A 139 -14.62 1.36 -7.70
N LEU A 140 -14.98 1.40 -6.42
CA LEU A 140 -15.43 0.23 -5.68
C LEU A 140 -16.75 -0.32 -6.21
N GLU A 141 -17.71 0.56 -6.50
CA GLU A 141 -18.97 0.16 -7.14
C GLU A 141 -18.72 -0.51 -8.50
N LEU A 142 -17.77 0.01 -9.29
CA LEU A 142 -17.37 -0.56 -10.56
C LEU A 142 -16.76 -1.97 -10.41
N VAL A 143 -15.92 -2.19 -9.39
CA VAL A 143 -15.36 -3.52 -9.08
C VAL A 143 -16.45 -4.50 -8.66
N GLN A 144 -17.41 -4.07 -7.83
CA GLN A 144 -18.54 -4.93 -7.42
C GLN A 144 -19.47 -5.26 -8.60
N ASN A 145 -19.72 -4.30 -9.49
CA ASN A 145 -20.46 -4.54 -10.74
C ASN A 145 -19.73 -5.55 -11.64
N PHE A 146 -18.41 -5.43 -11.76
CA PHE A 146 -17.63 -6.41 -12.50
C PHE A 146 -17.72 -7.82 -11.89
N GLU A 147 -17.65 -7.95 -10.56
CA GLU A 147 -17.85 -9.23 -9.88
C GLU A 147 -19.22 -9.85 -10.21
N MET A 148 -20.27 -9.04 -10.21
CA MET A 148 -21.63 -9.47 -10.55
C MET A 148 -21.70 -10.01 -11.98
N ILE A 149 -21.14 -9.29 -12.95
CA ILE A 149 -21.06 -9.75 -14.35
C ILE A 149 -20.32 -11.09 -14.44
N LEU A 150 -19.20 -11.26 -13.74
CA LEU A 150 -18.46 -12.53 -13.77
C LEU A 150 -19.26 -13.70 -13.19
N LYS A 151 -20.11 -13.46 -12.19
CA LYS A 151 -21.00 -14.50 -11.62
C LYS A 151 -22.20 -14.78 -12.52
N ASP A 152 -22.87 -13.73 -13.01
CA ASP A 152 -24.05 -13.85 -13.88
C ASP A 152 -23.72 -14.53 -15.21
N THR A 153 -22.50 -14.33 -15.72
CA THR A 153 -22.02 -15.00 -16.93
C THR A 153 -21.58 -16.45 -16.70
N GLY A 154 -21.53 -16.91 -15.44
CA GLY A 154 -21.03 -18.24 -15.07
C GLY A 154 -19.51 -18.38 -15.10
N PHE A 155 -18.76 -17.30 -15.32
CA PHE A 155 -17.29 -17.31 -15.31
C PHE A 155 -16.72 -17.57 -13.91
N LEU A 156 -17.36 -17.01 -12.88
CA LEU A 156 -17.16 -17.35 -11.48
C LEU A 156 -18.32 -18.20 -10.99
N SER A 157 -18.04 -19.20 -10.16
CA SER A 157 -19.10 -19.98 -9.53
C SER A 157 -19.84 -19.12 -8.51
N VAL A 158 -21.17 -19.27 -8.45
CA VAL A 158 -22.03 -18.58 -7.47
C VAL A 158 -21.65 -18.93 -6.03
N ASP A 159 -21.16 -20.16 -5.81
CA ASP A 159 -20.73 -20.67 -4.50
C ASP A 159 -19.32 -20.21 -4.11
N GLN A 160 -18.54 -19.64 -5.04
CA GLN A 160 -17.23 -19.12 -4.70
C GLN A 160 -17.35 -17.90 -3.80
N SER A 161 -16.54 -17.89 -2.73
CA SER A 161 -16.33 -16.72 -1.88
C SER A 161 -16.00 -15.51 -2.76
N SER A 162 -16.70 -14.39 -2.53
CA SER A 162 -16.52 -13.13 -3.27
C SER A 162 -15.03 -12.80 -3.44
N PRO A 163 -14.44 -13.00 -4.64
CA PRO A 163 -13.00 -12.86 -4.83
C PRO A 163 -12.53 -11.41 -4.66
N PHE A 164 -13.43 -10.45 -4.85
CA PHE A 164 -13.18 -9.03 -4.61
C PHE A 164 -13.89 -8.53 -3.36
N GLY A 165 -14.26 -9.43 -2.45
CA GLY A 165 -15.02 -9.11 -1.23
C GLY A 165 -14.31 -8.14 -0.29
N ASP A 166 -12.97 -8.13 -0.31
CA ASP A 166 -12.16 -7.18 0.44
C ASP A 166 -12.25 -5.75 -0.12
N PHE A 167 -12.56 -5.59 -1.42
CA PHE A 167 -12.71 -4.30 -2.09
C PHE A 167 -14.12 -3.73 -1.89
N LYS A 168 -14.46 -3.49 -0.62
CA LYS A 168 -15.71 -2.86 -0.16
C LYS A 168 -15.41 -1.64 0.69
N LYS A 169 -16.37 -0.71 0.74
CA LYS A 169 -16.25 0.55 1.48
C LYS A 169 -15.89 0.34 2.95
N GLU A 170 -16.44 -0.70 3.56
CA GLU A 170 -16.23 -1.07 4.97
C GLU A 170 -14.76 -1.45 5.27
N ASN A 171 -14.10 -2.13 4.33
CA ASN A 171 -12.73 -2.63 4.47
C ASN A 171 -11.68 -1.63 3.98
N MET A 172 -12.10 -0.64 3.19
CA MET A 172 -11.19 0.26 2.48
C MET A 172 -10.29 1.06 3.42
N ASN A 173 -10.83 1.63 4.51
CA ASN A 173 -10.01 2.35 5.49
C ASN A 173 -8.88 1.45 6.01
N THR A 174 -9.20 0.21 6.36
CA THR A 174 -8.22 -0.78 6.81
C THR A 174 -7.17 -1.08 5.75
N MET A 175 -7.56 -1.23 4.49
CA MET A 175 -6.63 -1.50 3.38
C MET A 175 -5.71 -0.30 3.09
N MET A 176 -6.24 0.93 3.08
CA MET A 176 -5.44 2.15 2.93
C MET A 176 -4.39 2.27 4.03
N ILE A 177 -4.79 2.01 5.27
CA ILE A 177 -3.89 2.09 6.43
C ILE A 177 -2.81 1.01 6.31
N ASN A 178 -3.19 -0.24 6.02
CA ASN A 178 -2.22 -1.31 5.82
C ASN A 178 -1.23 -0.96 4.70
N LYS A 179 -1.72 -0.39 3.58
CA LYS A 179 -0.86 0.03 2.47
C LYS A 179 0.08 1.17 2.86
N LYS A 180 -0.41 2.17 3.61
CA LYS A 180 0.44 3.22 4.20
C LYS A 180 1.50 2.64 5.11
N CYS A 181 1.14 1.70 6.00
CA CYS A 181 2.10 1.05 6.89
C CYS A 181 3.20 0.34 6.10
N THR A 182 2.83 -0.45 5.10
CA THR A 182 3.78 -1.13 4.21
C THR A 182 4.70 -0.13 3.49
N MET A 183 4.15 0.95 2.95
CA MET A 183 4.92 2.02 2.30
C MET A 183 5.99 2.61 3.25
N TYR A 184 5.61 2.96 4.48
CA TYR A 184 6.55 3.48 5.47
C TYR A 184 7.65 2.46 5.83
N LEU A 185 7.31 1.18 5.98
CA LEU A 185 8.27 0.12 6.27
C LEU A 185 9.25 -0.12 5.11
N GLU A 186 8.76 -0.06 3.87
CA GLU A 186 9.58 -0.21 2.66
C GLU A 186 10.54 0.97 2.48
N GLN A 187 10.04 2.20 2.65
CA GLN A 187 10.86 3.41 2.61
C GLN A 187 11.95 3.37 3.69
N ALA A 188 11.58 3.02 4.93
CA ALA A 188 12.52 2.88 6.04
C ALA A 188 13.61 1.85 5.73
N ARG A 189 13.25 0.67 5.19
CA ARG A 189 14.20 -0.36 4.77
C ARG A 189 15.12 0.14 3.65
N GLY A 190 14.60 0.93 2.71
CA GLY A 190 15.38 1.58 1.67
C GLY A 190 16.44 2.53 2.25
N ILE A 191 16.04 3.36 3.22
CA ILE A 191 16.93 4.30 3.93
C ILE A 191 18.02 3.55 4.70
N MET A 192 17.68 2.48 5.44
CA MET A 192 18.62 1.68 6.22
C MET A 192 19.74 1.06 5.37
N LYS A 193 19.49 0.81 4.08
CA LYS A 193 20.46 0.24 3.13
C LYS A 193 21.36 1.29 2.47
N LYS A 194 21.11 2.58 2.68
CA LYS A 194 21.97 3.65 2.15
C LYS A 194 23.35 3.65 2.83
N PRO A 195 24.41 4.16 2.17
CA PRO A 195 25.75 4.20 2.73
C PRO A 195 25.81 4.98 4.05
N LEU A 196 26.42 4.40 5.09
CA LEU A 196 26.56 5.05 6.40
C LEU A 196 27.59 6.19 6.40
N GLN A 197 28.58 6.14 5.49
CA GLN A 197 29.72 7.05 5.49
C GLN A 197 29.40 8.49 5.08
N VAL A 198 28.23 8.71 4.44
CA VAL A 198 27.75 10.06 4.13
C VAL A 198 27.20 10.64 5.43
N MET A 199 27.97 11.54 6.03
CA MET A 199 27.74 12.03 7.38
C MET A 199 27.50 13.53 7.43
N LYS A 200 26.63 13.94 8.35
CA LYS A 200 26.33 15.34 8.66
C LYS A 200 26.59 15.60 10.13
N GLN A 201 27.17 16.75 10.43
CA GLN A 201 27.35 17.19 11.80
C GLN A 201 26.00 17.66 12.36
N VAL A 202 25.62 17.11 13.50
CA VAL A 202 24.47 17.59 14.28
C VAL A 202 24.98 18.47 15.41
N GLU A 203 24.32 19.61 15.57
CA GLU A 203 24.61 20.56 16.63
C GLU A 203 23.64 20.34 17.80
N PRO A 204 24.11 20.57 19.04
CA PRO A 204 23.23 20.70 20.19
C PRO A 204 22.16 21.77 19.91
N ARG A 205 20.86 21.42 19.95
CA ARG A 205 19.78 22.42 19.75
C ARG A 205 19.89 23.50 20.81
N ASP A 206 19.83 24.77 20.42
CA ASP A 206 19.89 25.87 21.36
C ASP A 206 18.67 25.84 22.30
N VAL A 207 18.88 26.10 23.58
CA VAL A 207 17.83 26.00 24.62
C VAL A 207 16.67 26.97 24.35
N SER A 208 16.98 28.07 23.68
CA SER A 208 16.08 29.10 23.18
C SER A 208 15.05 28.55 22.18
N ASP A 209 15.44 27.66 21.27
CA ASP A 209 14.55 27.01 20.27
C ASP A 209 13.69 25.91 20.91
N LEU A 210 14.11 25.41 22.06
CA LEU A 210 13.45 24.35 22.84
C LEU A 210 12.46 24.87 23.89
N LYS A 211 12.22 26.18 24.01
CA LYS A 211 11.23 26.77 24.95
C LYS A 211 9.80 26.25 24.75
N ASN A 212 9.53 25.63 23.60
CA ASN A 212 8.24 25.00 23.29
C ASN A 212 8.13 23.55 23.80
N ALA A 213 9.23 22.89 24.17
CA ALA A 213 9.19 21.55 24.75
C ALA A 213 8.76 21.65 26.23
N THR A 214 7.58 21.12 26.53
CA THR A 214 6.95 21.13 27.87
C THR A 214 7.91 20.72 29.01
N LEU A 215 8.86 19.81 28.73
CA LEU A 215 9.84 19.33 29.70
C LEU A 215 10.87 20.39 30.12
N ASN A 216 11.40 21.16 29.17
CA ASN A 216 12.38 22.21 29.49
C ASN A 216 11.73 23.42 30.17
N ARG A 217 10.44 23.67 29.89
CA ARG A 217 9.63 24.64 30.64
C ARG A 217 9.48 24.22 32.10
N LYS A 218 9.14 22.95 32.35
CA LYS A 218 9.06 22.39 33.72
C LYS A 218 10.40 22.40 34.44
N ILE A 219 11.50 22.15 33.74
CA ILE A 219 12.86 22.23 34.31
C ILE A 219 13.21 23.69 34.64
N ALA A 220 12.92 24.64 33.75
CA ALA A 220 13.13 26.07 33.99
C ALA A 220 12.25 26.61 35.14
N GLU A 221 11.02 26.14 35.26
CA GLU A 221 10.10 26.44 36.37
C GLU A 221 10.59 25.82 37.69
N ALA A 222 11.05 24.56 37.68
CA ALA A 222 11.61 23.90 38.86
C ALA A 222 12.92 24.54 39.36
N ILE A 223 13.74 25.10 38.46
CA ILE A 223 14.96 25.85 38.81
C ILE A 223 14.63 27.21 39.45
N GLN A 224 13.44 27.77 39.21
CA GLN A 224 13.01 29.05 39.81
C GLN A 224 12.36 28.88 41.19
N ASP A 225 11.88 27.68 41.55
CA ASP A 225 11.10 27.44 42.78
C ASP A 225 11.97 26.99 43.97
N GLU A 226 13.17 26.44 43.72
CA GLU A 226 14.08 26.05 44.79
C GLU A 226 15.06 27.18 45.14
N GLY A 227 14.97 27.65 46.40
CA GLY A 227 15.87 28.63 46.98
C GLY A 227 17.34 28.29 46.69
N GLN A 228 18.03 29.25 46.08
CA GLN A 228 19.43 29.24 45.64
C GLN A 228 20.39 28.44 46.55
N ASP A 229 20.57 27.15 46.26
CA ASP A 229 21.86 26.49 46.46
C ASP A 229 22.55 26.38 45.09
N PRO A 230 23.60 27.18 44.82
CA PRO A 230 24.30 27.17 43.53
C PRO A 230 24.96 25.82 43.20
N ASN A 231 25.06 24.88 44.17
CA ASN A 231 25.56 23.53 43.95
C ASN A 231 24.46 22.49 43.66
N ASN A 232 23.17 22.85 43.76
CA ASN A 232 22.04 21.93 43.55
C ASN A 232 21.20 22.28 42.30
N SER A 233 21.63 23.25 41.50
CA SER A 233 20.94 23.63 40.26
C SER A 233 21.23 22.61 39.15
N LEU A 234 20.18 21.89 38.73
CA LEU A 234 20.22 21.06 37.52
C LEU A 234 20.62 21.92 36.31
N CYS A 235 21.62 21.49 35.56
CA CYS A 235 22.08 22.20 34.36
C CYS A 235 20.93 22.32 33.34
N VAL A 236 20.70 23.53 32.82
CA VAL A 236 19.68 23.80 31.81
C VAL A 236 19.88 22.96 30.53
N ASN A 237 21.10 22.48 30.29
CA ASN A 237 21.48 21.68 29.12
C ASN A 237 21.52 20.16 29.41
N LEU A 238 21.00 19.69 30.54
CA LEU A 238 21.13 18.28 30.97
C LEU A 238 20.60 17.28 29.93
N PHE A 239 19.60 17.68 29.15
CA PHE A 239 18.99 16.85 28.09
C PHE A 239 19.46 17.24 26.68
N GLN A 240 20.51 18.05 26.54
CA GLN A 240 20.99 18.45 25.23
C GLN A 240 21.85 17.35 24.62
N PHE A 241 21.53 16.94 23.39
CA PHE A 241 22.36 15.96 22.68
C PHE A 241 23.72 16.58 22.29
N PRO A 242 24.84 15.87 22.49
CA PRO A 242 26.17 16.41 22.20
C PRO A 242 26.40 16.60 20.70
N LYS A 243 27.34 17.49 20.37
CA LYS A 243 27.82 17.69 19.01
C LYS A 243 28.50 16.42 18.48
N CYS A 244 28.00 15.84 17.40
CA CYS A 244 28.65 14.70 16.77
C CYS A 244 28.32 14.61 15.26
N PHE A 245 28.98 13.69 14.57
CA PHE A 245 28.59 13.29 13.22
C PHE A 245 27.63 12.11 13.30
N VAL A 246 26.59 12.17 12.46
CA VAL A 246 25.64 11.08 12.21
C VAL A 246 25.50 10.87 10.70
N SER A 247 25.04 9.69 10.29
CA SER A 247 24.77 9.39 8.88
C SER A 247 23.58 10.19 8.37
N GLU A 248 23.63 10.66 7.11
CA GLU A 248 22.49 11.33 6.46
C GLU A 248 21.27 10.41 6.38
N SER A 249 21.47 9.10 6.19
CA SER A 249 20.39 8.12 6.23
C SER A 249 19.69 8.04 7.60
N THR A 250 20.39 8.29 8.70
CA THR A 250 19.78 8.36 10.03
C THR A 250 18.87 9.60 10.15
N LEU A 251 19.27 10.73 9.57
CA LEU A 251 18.44 11.94 9.54
C LEU A 251 17.19 11.72 8.68
N GLU A 252 17.36 11.15 7.49
CA GLU A 252 16.25 10.82 6.60
C GLU A 252 15.25 9.83 7.22
N LEU A 253 15.74 8.88 8.02
CA LEU A 253 14.88 7.96 8.77
C LEU A 253 14.04 8.72 9.81
N LEU A 254 14.66 9.66 10.53
CA LEU A 254 13.95 10.49 11.50
C LEU A 254 12.90 11.39 10.81
N ASP A 255 13.24 11.99 9.67
CA ASP A 255 12.30 12.78 8.86
C ASP A 255 11.11 11.92 8.41
N LEU A 256 11.35 10.67 7.98
CA LEU A 256 10.29 9.71 7.63
C LEU A 256 9.38 9.42 8.83
N THR A 257 9.95 9.22 10.01
CA THR A 257 9.15 8.97 11.22
C THR A 257 8.35 10.19 11.67
N GLN A 258 8.88 11.40 11.44
CA GLN A 258 8.15 12.64 11.65
C GLN A 258 6.96 12.78 10.70
N ALA A 259 7.11 12.40 9.42
CA ALA A 259 5.99 12.35 8.48
C ALA A 259 4.91 11.36 8.94
N LEU A 260 5.30 10.16 9.40
CA LEU A 260 4.39 9.16 9.94
C LEU A 260 3.65 9.66 11.21
N LEU A 261 4.34 10.38 12.09
CA LEU A 261 3.73 11.01 13.27
C LEU A 261 2.76 12.13 12.92
N ALA A 262 3.06 12.93 11.89
CA ALA A 262 2.13 13.93 11.39
C ALA A 262 0.87 13.27 10.83
N ASP A 263 1.02 12.16 10.08
CA ASP A 263 -0.10 11.34 9.63
C ASP A 263 -0.94 10.85 10.81
N LEU A 264 -0.31 10.29 11.85
CA LEU A 264 -0.97 9.82 13.09
C LEU A 264 -1.90 10.87 13.71
N CYS A 265 -1.47 12.13 13.79
CA CYS A 265 -2.24 13.22 14.39
C CYS A 265 -3.54 13.56 13.63
N THR A 266 -3.71 13.06 12.40
CA THR A 266 -4.88 13.36 11.55
C THR A 266 -5.91 12.23 11.47
N GLN A 267 -5.65 11.08 12.11
CA GLN A 267 -6.46 9.86 11.95
C GLN A 267 -7.32 9.56 13.19
N GLN A 268 -8.35 8.74 13.01
CA GLN A 268 -9.23 8.25 14.09
C GLN A 268 -8.54 7.16 14.96
N ASP A 269 -9.03 6.96 16.18
CA ASP A 269 -8.36 6.17 17.24
C ASP A 269 -7.93 4.74 16.86
N THR A 270 -8.73 3.99 16.10
CA THR A 270 -8.38 2.60 15.72
C THR A 270 -7.23 2.53 14.72
N VAL A 271 -7.06 3.58 13.91
CA VAL A 271 -6.00 3.75 12.92
C VAL A 271 -4.67 4.08 13.60
N CYS A 272 -4.74 4.85 14.69
CA CYS A 272 -3.57 5.28 15.45
C CYS A 272 -2.73 4.09 15.94
N ASN A 273 -3.37 3.02 16.43
CA ASN A 273 -2.63 1.84 16.93
C ASN A 273 -1.73 1.19 15.88
N LYS A 274 -2.23 1.00 14.64
CA LYS A 274 -1.44 0.35 13.57
C LYS A 274 -0.26 1.20 13.12
N LEU A 275 -0.47 2.50 12.97
CA LEU A 275 0.60 3.43 12.59
C LEU A 275 1.62 3.58 13.73
N CYS A 276 1.19 3.61 14.99
CA CYS A 276 2.09 3.57 16.15
C CYS A 276 2.94 2.29 16.17
N HIS A 277 2.35 1.12 15.94
CA HIS A 277 3.11 -0.12 15.81
C HIS A 277 4.08 -0.08 14.62
N THR A 278 3.69 0.57 13.52
CA THR A 278 4.56 0.74 12.34
C THR A 278 5.77 1.60 12.68
N LEU A 279 5.59 2.70 13.40
CA LEU A 279 6.67 3.53 13.92
C LEU A 279 7.66 2.72 14.76
N LEU A 280 7.17 1.92 15.71
CA LEU A 280 8.01 1.06 16.53
C LEU A 280 8.76 0.02 15.70
N ASN A 281 8.06 -0.61 14.74
CA ASN A 281 8.65 -1.59 13.84
C ASN A 281 9.77 -0.98 12.98
N ILE A 282 9.68 0.30 12.59
CA ILE A 282 10.77 0.98 11.88
C ILE A 282 12.05 0.97 12.72
N PHE A 283 11.97 1.32 14.00
CA PHE A 283 13.15 1.35 14.87
C PHE A 283 13.64 -0.04 15.27
N ILE A 284 12.74 -1.01 15.44
CA ILE A 284 13.14 -2.42 15.64
C ILE A 284 13.90 -2.91 14.39
N MET A 285 13.35 -2.68 13.19
CA MET A 285 14.03 -3.03 11.94
C MET A 285 15.36 -2.32 11.80
N TYR A 286 15.51 -1.08 12.27
CA TYR A 286 16.79 -0.38 12.22
C TYR A 286 17.89 -1.15 12.95
N CYS A 287 17.59 -1.66 14.15
CA CYS A 287 18.51 -2.45 14.97
C CYS A 287 18.93 -3.77 14.31
N ASP A 288 18.10 -4.33 13.43
CA ASP A 288 18.39 -5.60 12.75
C ASP A 288 19.03 -5.37 11.37
N VAL A 289 18.44 -4.50 10.55
CA VAL A 289 18.79 -4.33 9.13
C VAL A 289 20.12 -3.59 8.98
N VAL A 290 20.38 -2.53 9.75
CA VAL A 290 21.59 -1.72 9.58
C VAL A 290 22.85 -2.53 9.93
N PRO A 291 22.95 -3.19 11.10
CA PRO A 291 24.11 -4.00 11.42
C PRO A 291 24.30 -5.18 10.46
N LEU A 292 23.21 -5.83 10.04
CA LEU A 292 23.28 -6.98 9.13
C LEU A 292 23.72 -6.57 7.72
N TYR A 293 23.12 -5.52 7.16
CA TYR A 293 23.42 -5.09 5.79
C TYR A 293 24.82 -4.48 5.68
N HIS A 294 25.25 -3.72 6.69
CA HIS A 294 26.56 -3.05 6.71
C HIS A 294 27.64 -3.84 7.45
N GLN A 295 27.41 -5.11 7.79
CA GLN A 295 28.30 -5.94 8.61
C GLN A 295 29.77 -5.88 8.17
N LYS A 296 30.03 -6.12 6.87
CA LYS A 296 31.40 -6.10 6.33
C LYS A 296 32.10 -4.75 6.48
N LEU A 297 31.35 -3.65 6.44
CA LEU A 297 31.88 -2.30 6.58
C LEU A 297 32.19 -2.01 8.06
N LEU A 298 31.29 -2.40 8.95
CA LEU A 298 31.41 -2.25 10.41
C LEU A 298 32.60 -3.06 10.96
N ASP A 299 32.77 -4.30 10.50
CA ASP A 299 33.86 -5.19 10.94
C ASP A 299 35.25 -4.67 10.53
N LYS A 300 35.33 -3.91 9.43
CA LYS A 300 36.60 -3.47 8.84
C LYS A 300 36.98 -2.03 9.16
N THR A 301 36.01 -1.21 9.56
CA THR A 301 36.19 0.25 9.66
C THR A 301 35.71 0.75 11.02
N PRO A 302 36.60 0.89 12.02
CA PRO A 302 36.20 1.28 13.38
C PRO A 302 35.49 2.64 13.42
N GLU A 303 35.82 3.56 12.50
CA GLU A 303 35.17 4.86 12.37
C GLU A 303 33.69 4.73 12.01
N VAL A 304 33.31 3.75 11.18
CA VAL A 304 31.90 3.51 10.82
C VAL A 304 31.14 2.89 11.99
N SER A 305 31.81 2.07 12.81
CA SER A 305 31.22 1.53 14.04
C SER A 305 31.00 2.62 15.09
N ALA A 306 31.93 3.56 15.23
CA ALA A 306 31.74 4.76 16.06
C ALA A 306 30.60 5.66 15.53
N LEU A 307 30.50 5.81 14.20
CA LEU A 307 29.39 6.54 13.57
C LEU A 307 28.04 5.86 13.84
N LEU A 308 27.96 4.53 13.72
CA LEU A 308 26.74 3.79 14.03
C LEU A 308 26.34 3.94 15.51
N HIS A 309 27.32 3.95 16.42
CA HIS A 309 27.06 4.27 17.83
C HIS A 309 26.43 5.66 17.98
N ASN A 310 27.00 6.69 17.34
CA ASN A 310 26.43 8.04 17.35
C ASN A 310 25.00 8.06 16.77
N ASN A 311 24.77 7.36 15.66
CA ASN A 311 23.45 7.26 15.04
C ASN A 311 22.43 6.67 16.02
N CYS A 312 22.76 5.57 16.70
CA CYS A 312 21.89 4.92 17.68
C CYS A 312 21.60 5.84 18.87
N MET A 313 22.63 6.52 19.39
CA MET A 313 22.45 7.49 20.48
C MET A 313 21.56 8.67 20.06
N TYR A 314 21.72 9.15 18.82
CA TYR A 314 20.92 10.24 18.28
C TYR A 314 19.45 9.82 18.12
N VAL A 315 19.19 8.65 17.54
CA VAL A 315 17.84 8.08 17.43
C VAL A 315 17.19 7.90 18.80
N ALA A 316 17.91 7.33 19.76
CA ALA A 316 17.42 7.15 21.12
C ALA A 316 17.03 8.48 21.78
N HIS A 317 17.87 9.51 21.61
CA HIS A 317 17.58 10.85 22.10
C HIS A 317 16.31 11.45 21.48
N HIS A 318 16.14 11.33 20.15
CA HIS A 318 14.92 11.78 19.47
C HIS A 318 13.67 11.03 19.95
N LEU A 319 13.77 9.72 20.15
CA LEU A 319 12.66 8.92 20.67
C LEU A 319 12.27 9.32 22.10
N CYS A 320 13.23 9.58 22.98
CA CYS A 320 12.97 10.02 24.35
C CYS A 320 12.32 11.42 24.41
N THR A 321 12.62 12.30 23.44
CA THR A 321 12.09 13.67 23.37
C THR A 321 10.86 13.82 22.47
N LEU A 322 10.45 12.73 21.81
CA LEU A 322 9.33 12.69 20.88
C LEU A 322 8.01 13.02 21.56
N SER A 323 7.77 12.43 22.73
CA SER A 323 6.55 12.60 23.53
C SER A 323 6.30 14.08 23.84
N ASP A 324 7.32 14.83 24.25
CA ASP A 324 7.16 16.24 24.59
C ASP A 324 6.91 17.13 23.37
N THR A 325 7.41 16.72 22.21
CA THR A 325 7.25 17.45 20.94
C THR A 325 5.85 17.26 20.35
N TYR A 326 5.28 16.05 20.47
CA TYR A 326 3.99 15.70 19.86
C TYR A 326 2.80 15.71 20.82
N ARG A 327 3.01 15.67 22.15
CA ARG A 327 1.92 15.72 23.13
C ARG A 327 1.06 16.98 22.99
N GLU A 328 1.66 18.12 22.65
CA GLU A 328 0.90 19.36 22.38
C GLU A 328 0.13 19.32 21.05
N GLN A 329 0.63 18.60 20.03
CA GLN A 329 -0.03 18.47 18.72
C GLN A 329 -1.21 17.48 18.77
N VAL A 330 -1.04 16.36 19.48
CA VAL A 330 -2.11 15.38 19.74
C VAL A 330 -3.23 16.02 20.56
N ALA A 331 -2.90 16.79 21.61
CA ALA A 331 -3.89 17.50 22.43
C ALA A 331 -4.69 18.55 21.64
N LYS A 332 -4.07 19.26 20.69
CA LYS A 332 -4.76 20.22 19.82
C LYS A 332 -5.68 19.54 18.80
N SER A 333 -5.26 18.41 18.25
CA SER A 333 -6.04 17.67 17.24
C SER A 333 -7.32 17.06 17.83
N GLN A 334 -7.29 16.70 19.12
CA GLN A 334 -8.47 16.22 19.87
C GLN A 334 -9.47 17.33 20.20
N GLN A 335 -9.05 18.59 20.35
CA GLN A 335 -9.95 19.72 20.65
C GLN A 335 -10.70 20.27 19.42
N THR A 336 -10.21 19.99 18.22
CA THR A 336 -10.87 20.40 16.96
C THR A 336 -11.88 19.39 16.42
N ALA A 337 -12.06 18.26 17.11
CA ALA A 337 -12.99 17.19 16.74
C ALA A 337 -14.31 17.21 17.54
N ASP A 338 -14.47 18.18 18.48
CA ASP A 338 -15.68 18.42 19.26
C ASP A 338 -16.53 19.58 18.71
#